data_AF-A0A7C2W7D6-F1
#
_entry.id   AF-A0A7C2W7D6-F1
#
_cell.length_a   1.000
_cell.length_b   1.000
_cell.length_c   1.000
_cell.angle_alpha   90.00
_cell.angle_beta   90.00
_cell.angle_gamma   90.00
#
_symmetry.space_group_name_H-M   'P 1'
#
loop_
_entity.id
_entity.type
_entity.pdbx_description
1 polymer ?
#
loop_
_entity_poly.entity_id
_entity_poly.type
_entity_poly.pdbx_seq_one_letter_code
_entity_poly.pdbx_strand_id
1 'polypeptide(L)'
;MLARDLPARLATSRRILLAQRPPGDATCITQQLQGNQVVLQGSSDGGPGLRFMAFYNEAPDDPLALFDWSQHRLRPFLENEQKANAPVLRQVEWVADMARQCAADIREGSMPSRSDIPAVPHDTTAWPAQCMARLVEALEDAPNAALVWAEELAAATAALADHHRWLDLLLQSHLSSLEFQASCRDAFEYAQANAHSGGEAQVSNLPATGTAVTYGQNYLEVERQAEQTFCATPAMTSLAVYHDLSDAPAARFMPPEQRGAFLWLRSRLTPGGQRVWDLAATSPCTQSRLIAILYRAVLSGTLDAAALVLQRLDRTNPNPSVDEMVDSLFYRAGFNSSGFNWADRYDHRLLDAAGQILGPGDTVIRRARQTVNNLLDGWRNYAGDIMTLKQALDARKFDCVRGTDLIGAIYRNAGHGRYYIGRLNCGVAGHSVGVVPIEEDGRQRLLIADSLE
;
A
#
# COMPACT_ATOMS: atom_id res chain seq x y z
N MET A 1 27.46 -17.82 5.93
CA MET A 1 28.33 -16.79 5.30
C MET A 1 27.43 -15.67 4.81
N LEU A 2 27.50 -14.49 5.43
CA LEU A 2 26.73 -13.32 4.99
C LEU A 2 27.16 -12.93 3.57
N ALA A 3 26.21 -12.48 2.76
CA ALA A 3 26.40 -12.18 1.35
C ALA A 3 27.53 -11.16 1.14
N ARG A 4 28.73 -11.60 0.73
CA ARG A 4 29.85 -10.69 0.35
C ARG A 4 29.42 -9.61 -0.65
N ASP A 5 28.40 -9.91 -1.44
CA ASP A 5 27.86 -9.06 -2.49
C ASP A 5 26.72 -8.13 -2.02
N LEU A 6 26.42 -8.01 -0.73
CA LEU A 6 25.33 -7.14 -0.25
C LEU A 6 25.42 -5.72 -0.85
N PRO A 7 26.57 -5.02 -0.86
CA PRO A 7 26.66 -3.70 -1.49
C PRO A 7 26.31 -3.70 -2.98
N ALA A 8 26.75 -4.71 -3.73
CA ALA A 8 26.45 -4.83 -5.16
C ALA A 8 24.95 -5.10 -5.41
N ARG A 9 24.32 -5.91 -4.56
CA ARG A 9 22.88 -6.21 -4.63
C ARG A 9 22.04 -5.00 -4.23
N LEU A 10 22.45 -4.25 -3.20
CA LEU A 10 21.84 -2.97 -2.83
C LEU A 10 21.94 -1.96 -3.97
N ALA A 11 23.08 -1.86 -4.65
CA ALA A 11 23.24 -0.98 -5.80
C ALA A 11 22.28 -1.37 -6.95
N THR A 12 22.15 -2.66 -7.26
CA THR A 12 21.22 -3.14 -8.31
C THR A 12 19.77 -2.91 -7.92
N SER A 13 19.38 -3.24 -6.68
CA SER A 13 18.04 -3.01 -6.14
C SER A 13 17.67 -1.52 -6.18
N ARG A 14 18.59 -0.66 -5.74
CA ARG A 14 18.42 0.80 -5.79
C ARG A 14 18.14 1.30 -7.21
N ARG A 15 18.82 0.78 -8.23
CA ARG A 15 18.58 1.18 -9.62
C ARG A 15 17.16 0.84 -10.09
N ILE A 16 16.61 -0.29 -9.66
CA ILE A 16 15.23 -0.67 -10.01
C ILE A 16 14.24 0.23 -9.26
N LEU A 17 14.40 0.35 -7.94
CA LEU A 17 13.41 0.98 -7.06
C LEU A 17 13.48 2.52 -7.04
N LEU A 18 14.65 3.12 -7.22
CA LEU A 18 14.90 4.57 -7.09
C LEU A 18 15.71 5.17 -8.27
N ALA A 19 16.11 4.36 -9.24
CA ALA A 19 17.01 4.75 -10.34
C ALA A 19 18.33 5.39 -9.87
N GLN A 20 18.91 6.29 -10.68
CA GLN A 20 20.22 6.92 -10.42
C GLN A 20 20.10 8.27 -9.68
N ARG A 21 19.09 8.46 -8.83
CA ARG A 21 19.02 9.69 -8.01
C ARG A 21 20.18 9.78 -7.02
N PRO A 22 20.79 10.95 -6.77
CA PRO A 22 21.62 11.18 -5.60
C PRO A 22 20.89 10.83 -4.29
N PRO A 23 21.56 10.21 -3.29
CA PRO A 23 21.01 10.10 -1.94
C PRO A 23 20.71 11.48 -1.34
N GLY A 24 19.49 11.71 -0.86
CA GLY A 24 19.09 12.96 -0.20
C GLY A 24 18.31 13.97 -1.06
N ASP A 25 18.11 13.72 -2.35
CA ASP A 25 17.18 14.51 -3.16
C ASP A 25 15.73 14.32 -2.68
N ALA A 26 14.91 15.38 -2.78
CA ALA A 26 13.54 15.38 -2.26
C ALA A 26 12.74 14.15 -2.70
N THR A 27 12.22 13.39 -1.74
CA THR A 27 11.40 12.20 -2.00
C THR A 27 10.30 12.47 -3.02
N CYS A 28 10.00 11.48 -3.87
CA CYS A 28 8.99 11.56 -4.95
C CYS A 28 7.57 11.83 -4.47
N ILE A 29 7.35 11.81 -3.15
CA ILE A 29 6.09 12.16 -2.51
C ILE A 29 6.37 13.27 -1.52
N THR A 30 6.60 14.49 -2.02
CA THR A 30 6.34 15.63 -1.18
C THR A 30 4.84 15.63 -0.87
N GLN A 31 4.49 15.62 0.41
CA GLN A 31 3.15 16.02 0.88
C GLN A 31 2.91 17.53 0.65
N GLN A 32 3.70 18.16 -0.22
CA GLN A 32 3.43 19.52 -0.65
C GLN A 32 2.24 19.45 -1.60
N LEU A 33 1.07 19.58 -0.99
CA LEU A 33 -0.10 19.99 -1.71
C LEU A 33 0.17 21.40 -2.23
N GLN A 34 0.12 21.59 -3.55
CA GLN A 34 -0.03 22.95 -4.10
C GLN A 34 -1.54 23.21 -4.12
N GLY A 35 -2.03 23.88 -3.08
CA GLY A 35 -3.47 23.96 -2.81
C GLY A 35 -4.03 22.61 -2.33
N ASN A 36 -4.84 21.95 -3.16
CA ASN A 36 -5.48 20.65 -2.86
C ASN A 36 -4.96 19.48 -3.73
N GLN A 37 -3.91 19.68 -4.53
CA GLN A 37 -3.39 18.67 -5.45
C GLN A 37 -2.06 18.10 -4.98
N VAL A 38 -1.92 16.76 -5.07
CA VAL A 38 -0.63 16.07 -4.86
C VAL A 38 0.32 16.49 -5.98
N VAL A 39 1.39 17.19 -5.63
CA VAL A 39 2.44 17.51 -6.60
C VAL A 39 3.44 16.35 -6.62
N LEU A 40 3.48 15.65 -7.74
CA LEU A 40 4.52 14.66 -8.01
C LEU A 40 5.79 15.41 -8.42
N GLN A 41 6.57 15.86 -7.44
CA GLN A 41 7.90 16.39 -7.69
C GLN A 41 8.88 15.23 -7.84
N GLY A 42 9.40 15.04 -9.05
CA GLY A 42 10.37 13.97 -9.31
C GLY A 42 10.88 14.00 -10.75
N SER A 43 12.05 13.40 -10.99
CA SER A 43 12.57 13.19 -12.33
C SER A 43 11.79 12.07 -13.03
N SER A 44 11.51 12.21 -14.33
CA SER A 44 10.97 11.11 -15.16
C SER A 44 11.88 9.87 -15.17
N ASP A 45 13.16 10.05 -14.83
CA ASP A 45 14.15 8.97 -14.70
C ASP A 45 14.24 8.43 -13.26
N GLY A 46 13.20 8.65 -12.44
CA GLY A 46 13.11 8.16 -11.06
C GLY A 46 12.84 6.65 -10.96
N GLY A 47 12.32 6.22 -9.81
CA GLY A 47 11.86 4.86 -9.57
C GLY A 47 10.60 4.49 -10.38
N PRO A 48 10.02 3.30 -10.12
CA PRO A 48 8.95 2.76 -10.94
C PRO A 48 7.69 3.64 -10.93
N GLY A 49 7.41 4.35 -9.84
CA GLY A 49 6.27 5.27 -9.75
C GLY A 49 6.41 6.47 -10.68
N LEU A 50 7.54 7.16 -10.61
CA LEU A 50 7.81 8.31 -11.47
C LEU A 50 7.95 7.93 -12.95
N ARG A 51 8.64 6.83 -13.26
CA ARG A 51 8.73 6.32 -14.65
C ARG A 51 7.34 6.00 -15.21
N PHE A 52 6.50 5.34 -14.41
CA PHE A 52 5.13 5.01 -14.82
C PHE A 52 4.30 6.27 -15.06
N MET A 53 4.34 7.25 -14.15
CA MET A 53 3.59 8.50 -14.29
C MET A 53 4.05 9.30 -15.51
N ALA A 54 5.36 9.37 -15.77
CA ALA A 54 5.92 10.01 -16.95
C ALA A 54 5.50 9.30 -18.24
N PHE A 55 5.60 7.97 -18.28
CA PHE A 55 5.17 7.14 -19.41
C PHE A 55 3.68 7.31 -19.69
N TYR A 56 2.85 7.35 -18.64
CA TYR A 56 1.41 7.47 -18.78
C TYR A 56 0.96 8.85 -19.28
N ASN A 57 1.75 9.91 -19.08
CA ASN A 57 1.46 11.23 -19.65
C ASN A 57 1.45 11.24 -21.20
N GLU A 58 1.96 10.19 -21.84
CA GLU A 58 1.87 10.01 -23.29
C GLU A 58 0.60 9.27 -23.75
N ALA A 59 -0.29 8.88 -22.83
CA ALA A 59 -1.51 8.17 -23.16
C ALA A 59 -2.48 9.08 -23.94
N PRO A 60 -3.06 8.61 -25.05
CA PRO A 60 -4.05 9.40 -25.78
C PRO A 60 -5.38 9.43 -25.04
N ASP A 61 -6.14 10.51 -25.22
CA ASP A 61 -7.48 10.67 -24.64
C ASP A 61 -8.58 9.93 -25.43
N ASP A 62 -8.31 9.62 -26.70
CA ASP A 62 -9.22 8.91 -27.60
C ASP A 62 -9.39 7.44 -27.17
N PRO A 63 -10.62 6.93 -26.94
CA PRO A 63 -10.86 5.58 -26.46
C PRO A 63 -10.12 4.49 -27.23
N LEU A 64 -10.24 4.46 -28.56
CA LEU A 64 -9.66 3.38 -29.35
C LEU A 64 -8.13 3.53 -29.43
N ALA A 65 -7.63 4.75 -29.59
CA ALA A 65 -6.19 5.00 -29.53
C ALA A 65 -5.61 4.63 -28.15
N LEU A 66 -6.35 4.83 -27.07
CA LEU A 66 -5.95 4.48 -25.71
C LEU A 66 -5.91 2.98 -25.51
N PHE A 67 -6.88 2.25 -26.07
CA PHE A 67 -6.83 0.79 -26.13
C PHE A 67 -5.57 0.30 -26.85
N ASP A 68 -5.33 0.79 -28.07
CA ASP A 68 -4.18 0.40 -28.88
C ASP A 68 -2.86 0.76 -28.17
N TRP A 69 -2.77 1.97 -27.61
CA TRP A 69 -1.63 2.40 -26.79
C TRP A 69 -1.42 1.51 -25.56
N SER A 70 -2.50 1.13 -24.87
CA SER A 70 -2.42 0.27 -23.68
C SER A 70 -1.90 -1.12 -24.03
N GLN A 71 -2.35 -1.69 -25.15
CA GLN A 71 -1.96 -3.04 -25.57
C GLN A 71 -0.57 -3.07 -26.25
N HIS A 72 -0.18 -2.03 -26.97
CA HIS A 72 1.04 -2.03 -27.78
C HIS A 72 2.20 -1.21 -27.21
N ARG A 73 1.94 -0.31 -26.25
CA ARG A 73 2.98 0.50 -25.58
C ARG A 73 3.05 0.18 -24.09
N LEU A 74 1.94 0.29 -23.37
CA LEU A 74 1.94 0.09 -21.92
C LEU A 74 2.23 -1.36 -21.52
N ARG A 75 1.58 -2.35 -22.13
CA ARG A 75 1.84 -3.77 -21.82
C ARG A 75 3.33 -4.12 -21.98
N PRO A 76 4.01 -3.84 -23.11
CA PRO A 76 5.46 -4.07 -23.23
C PRO A 76 6.30 -3.32 -22.19
N PHE A 77 5.93 -2.09 -21.83
CA PHE A 77 6.60 -1.34 -20.76
C PHE A 77 6.53 -2.09 -19.42
N LEU A 78 5.33 -2.52 -19.00
CA LEU A 78 5.13 -3.25 -17.75
C LEU A 78 5.83 -4.61 -17.75
N GLU A 79 5.79 -5.34 -18.88
CA GLU A 79 6.52 -6.60 -19.03
C GLU A 79 8.03 -6.41 -18.90
N ASN A 80 8.57 -5.30 -19.40
CA ASN A 80 10.00 -5.00 -19.28
C ASN A 80 10.39 -4.65 -17.84
N GLU A 81 9.58 -3.86 -17.14
CA GLU A 81 9.76 -3.58 -15.70
C GLU A 81 9.71 -4.88 -14.88
N GLN A 82 8.78 -5.78 -15.18
CA GLN A 82 8.67 -7.09 -14.51
C GLN A 82 9.90 -7.96 -14.78
N LYS A 83 10.34 -8.06 -16.04
CA LYS A 83 11.56 -8.79 -16.43
C LYS A 83 12.82 -8.22 -15.76
N ALA A 84 12.89 -6.90 -15.57
CA ALA A 84 14.01 -6.24 -14.89
C ALA A 84 13.99 -6.51 -13.37
N ASN A 85 12.81 -6.55 -12.76
CA ASN A 85 12.64 -6.79 -11.32
C ASN A 85 12.94 -8.24 -10.91
N ALA A 86 12.47 -9.22 -11.69
CA ALA A 86 12.54 -10.65 -11.36
C ALA A 86 13.93 -11.19 -10.94
N PRO A 87 15.05 -10.92 -11.65
CA PRO A 87 16.36 -11.39 -11.20
C PRO A 87 16.81 -10.72 -9.90
N VAL A 88 16.47 -9.45 -9.69
CA VAL A 88 16.85 -8.70 -8.49
C VAL A 88 16.07 -9.19 -7.28
N LEU A 89 14.77 -9.44 -7.43
CA LEU A 89 13.93 -10.05 -6.40
C LEU A 89 14.57 -11.33 -5.85
N ARG A 90 14.92 -12.29 -6.72
CA ARG A 90 15.58 -13.53 -6.30
C ARG A 90 16.89 -13.30 -5.54
N GLN A 91 17.66 -12.29 -5.95
CA GLN A 91 18.92 -11.95 -5.27
C GLN A 91 18.70 -11.38 -3.87
N VAL A 92 17.71 -10.50 -3.69
CA VAL A 92 17.41 -9.90 -2.38
C VAL A 92 16.68 -10.86 -1.46
N GLU A 93 15.87 -11.78 -1.99
CA GLU A 93 15.27 -12.87 -1.20
C GLU A 93 16.34 -13.77 -0.61
N TRP A 94 17.32 -14.19 -1.43
CA TRP A 94 18.45 -14.97 -0.92
C TRP A 94 19.24 -14.21 0.15
N VAL A 95 19.42 -12.89 0.00
CA VAL A 95 20.09 -12.08 1.03
C VAL A 95 19.27 -12.06 2.32
N ALA A 96 17.95 -11.89 2.22
CA ALA A 96 17.06 -11.88 3.38
C ALA A 96 17.09 -13.22 4.13
N ASP A 97 17.14 -14.34 3.42
CA ASP A 97 17.27 -15.67 4.01
C ASP A 97 18.63 -15.84 4.71
N MET A 98 19.72 -15.34 4.11
CA MET A 98 21.05 -15.37 4.73
C MET A 98 21.15 -14.49 5.97
N ALA A 99 20.56 -13.30 5.95
CA ALA A 99 20.51 -12.42 7.11
C ALA A 99 19.67 -13.03 8.25
N ARG A 100 18.53 -13.66 7.91
CA ARG A 100 17.69 -14.38 8.87
C ARG A 100 18.43 -15.56 9.50
N GLN A 101 19.14 -16.36 8.69
CA GLN A 101 19.94 -17.48 9.19
C GLN A 101 21.04 -16.97 10.13
N CYS A 102 21.75 -15.90 9.76
CA CYS A 102 22.78 -15.31 10.62
C CYS A 102 22.21 -14.86 11.98
N ALA A 103 21.03 -14.25 12.00
CA ALA A 103 20.38 -13.85 13.26
C ALA A 103 19.97 -15.07 14.11
N ALA A 104 19.52 -16.16 13.47
CA ALA A 104 19.24 -17.42 14.14
C ALA A 104 20.50 -18.06 14.74
N ASP A 105 21.58 -18.16 13.95
CA ASP A 105 22.87 -18.71 14.38
C ASP A 105 23.41 -17.96 15.61
N ILE A 106 23.41 -16.62 15.58
CA ILE A 106 23.85 -15.79 16.72
C ILE A 106 22.96 -16.02 17.95
N ARG A 107 21.64 -16.13 17.76
CA ARG A 107 20.70 -16.42 18.86
C ARG A 107 20.98 -17.77 19.51
N GLU A 108 21.38 -18.76 18.71
CA GLU A 108 21.77 -20.09 19.17
C GLU A 108 23.21 -20.15 19.73
N GLY A 109 23.93 -19.03 19.74
CA GLY A 109 25.27 -18.89 20.30
C GLY A 109 26.42 -19.10 19.29
N SER A 110 26.10 -19.28 18.02
CA SER A 110 27.09 -19.40 16.93
C SER A 110 27.44 -18.02 16.38
N MET A 111 28.55 -17.45 16.86
CA MET A 111 29.02 -16.14 16.42
C MET A 111 29.78 -16.27 15.08
N PRO A 112 29.40 -15.53 14.02
CA PRO A 112 30.15 -15.52 12.76
C PRO A 112 31.51 -14.85 12.95
N SER A 113 32.51 -15.31 12.19
CA SER A 113 33.80 -14.61 12.16
C SER A 113 33.66 -13.28 11.45
N ARG A 114 34.37 -12.24 11.92
CA ARG A 114 34.46 -10.94 11.23
C ARG A 114 34.90 -11.08 9.77
N SER A 115 35.76 -12.06 9.47
CA SER A 115 36.23 -12.36 8.10
C SER A 115 35.13 -12.83 7.15
N ASP A 116 33.99 -13.26 7.69
CA ASP A 116 32.87 -13.83 6.94
C ASP A 116 31.85 -12.76 6.54
N ILE A 117 32.02 -11.52 7.03
CA ILE A 117 31.15 -10.39 6.74
C ILE A 117 31.90 -9.37 5.90
N PRO A 118 31.38 -8.97 4.73
CA PRO A 118 32.05 -7.99 3.88
C PRO A 118 32.13 -6.62 4.57
N ALA A 119 33.24 -5.92 4.34
CA ALA A 119 33.36 -4.53 4.74
C ALA A 119 32.33 -3.67 4.00
N VAL A 120 31.66 -2.79 4.72
CA VAL A 120 30.69 -1.85 4.17
C VAL A 120 31.33 -0.47 4.11
N PRO A 121 31.21 0.27 2.99
CA PRO A 121 31.62 1.66 2.94
C PRO A 121 30.94 2.51 4.01
N HIS A 122 31.71 3.32 4.74
CA HIS A 122 31.21 4.15 5.85
C HIS A 122 30.22 5.25 5.41
N ASP A 123 30.21 5.60 4.13
CA ASP A 123 29.36 6.62 3.52
C ASP A 123 27.99 6.07 3.06
N THR A 124 27.70 4.79 3.28
CA THR A 124 26.42 4.21 2.88
C THR A 124 25.25 4.74 3.72
N THR A 125 24.21 5.19 3.04
CA THR A 125 22.94 5.59 3.66
C THR A 125 21.90 4.46 3.64
N ALA A 126 22.21 3.31 3.06
CA ALA A 126 21.25 2.21 2.99
C ALA A 126 21.12 1.50 4.34
N TRP A 127 19.90 1.37 4.85
CA TRP A 127 19.61 0.75 6.15
C TRP A 127 20.20 -0.67 6.29
N PRO A 128 20.04 -1.60 5.33
CA PRO A 128 20.68 -2.92 5.43
C PRO A 128 22.20 -2.85 5.55
N ALA A 129 22.84 -1.89 4.86
CA ALA A 129 24.28 -1.73 4.90
C ALA A 129 24.75 -1.16 6.25
N GLN A 130 24.01 -0.20 6.81
CA GLN A 130 24.25 0.32 8.16
C GLN A 130 24.08 -0.76 9.24
N CYS A 131 23.02 -1.58 9.18
CA CYS A 131 22.84 -2.70 10.09
C CYS A 131 24.01 -3.70 10.03
N MET A 132 24.49 -4.00 8.82
CA MET A 132 25.65 -4.89 8.64
C MET A 132 26.93 -4.28 9.20
N ALA A 133 27.18 -2.99 9.00
CA ALA A 133 28.34 -2.31 9.59
C ALA A 133 28.30 -2.36 11.12
N ARG A 134 27.14 -2.10 11.73
CA ARG A 134 26.93 -2.18 13.18
C ARG A 134 27.03 -3.59 13.74
N LEU A 135 26.58 -4.60 12.98
CA LEU A 135 26.79 -5.99 13.33
C LEU A 135 28.28 -6.31 13.40
N VAL A 136 29.07 -5.88 12.41
CA VAL A 136 30.53 -6.08 12.40
C VAL A 136 31.19 -5.45 13.61
N GLU A 137 30.81 -4.22 13.97
CA GLU A 137 31.29 -3.54 15.18
C GLU A 137 30.91 -4.32 16.46
N ALA A 138 29.67 -4.82 16.55
CA ALA A 138 29.16 -5.48 17.74
C ALA A 138 29.72 -6.89 17.98
N LEU A 139 30.18 -7.59 16.93
CA LEU A 139 30.80 -8.92 17.03
C LEU A 139 32.10 -8.91 17.85
N GLU A 140 32.77 -7.77 17.98
CA GLU A 140 34.05 -7.66 18.70
C GLU A 140 33.84 -7.44 20.21
N ASP A 141 32.79 -6.70 20.59
CA ASP A 141 32.71 -6.09 21.93
C ASP A 141 31.44 -6.41 22.72
N ALA A 142 30.34 -6.87 22.08
CA ALA A 142 29.04 -6.99 22.76
C ALA A 142 28.10 -8.04 22.11
N PRO A 143 28.10 -9.31 22.57
CA PRO A 143 27.26 -10.38 22.01
C PRO A 143 25.76 -10.05 21.95
N ASN A 144 25.23 -9.39 22.99
CA ASN A 144 23.83 -8.96 23.02
C ASN A 144 23.52 -7.90 21.95
N ALA A 145 24.47 -6.99 21.66
CA ALA A 145 24.31 -6.00 20.60
C ALA A 145 24.45 -6.65 19.21
N ALA A 146 25.28 -7.68 19.06
CA ALA A 146 25.42 -8.41 17.81
C ALA A 146 24.09 -9.06 17.40
N LEU A 147 23.36 -9.68 18.35
CA LEU A 147 22.04 -10.23 18.07
C LEU A 147 21.06 -9.15 17.59
N VAL A 148 21.00 -8.00 18.28
CA VAL A 148 20.12 -6.89 17.87
C VAL A 148 20.41 -6.46 16.45
N TRP A 149 21.67 -6.22 16.09
CA TRP A 149 22.03 -5.78 14.74
C TRP A 149 21.86 -6.86 13.67
N ALA A 150 22.01 -8.13 14.01
CA ALA A 150 21.68 -9.24 13.12
C ALA A 150 20.17 -9.32 12.83
N GLU A 151 19.33 -9.14 13.86
CA GLU A 151 17.88 -9.06 13.70
C GLU A 151 17.45 -7.83 12.89
N GLU A 152 18.08 -6.67 13.11
CA GLU A 152 17.86 -5.47 12.30
C GLU A 152 18.25 -5.68 10.83
N LEU A 153 19.37 -6.36 10.57
CA LEU A 153 19.79 -6.70 9.22
C LEU A 153 18.79 -7.65 8.55
N ALA A 154 18.31 -8.67 9.27
CA ALA A 154 17.29 -9.60 8.78
C ALA A 154 15.98 -8.87 8.45
N ALA A 155 15.53 -7.97 9.31
CA ALA A 155 14.33 -7.16 9.06
C ALA A 155 14.51 -6.20 7.87
N ALA A 156 15.65 -5.51 7.78
CA ALA A 156 15.94 -4.56 6.72
C ALA A 156 16.01 -5.22 5.33
N THR A 157 16.64 -6.40 5.26
CA THR A 157 16.75 -7.18 4.02
C THR A 157 15.43 -7.85 3.64
N ALA A 158 14.63 -8.28 4.63
CA ALA A 158 13.26 -8.74 4.40
C ALA A 158 12.36 -7.64 3.82
N ALA A 159 12.41 -6.43 4.39
CA ALA A 159 11.68 -5.27 3.87
C ALA A 159 12.11 -4.91 2.44
N LEU A 160 13.42 -4.98 2.13
CA LEU A 160 13.91 -4.76 0.77
C LEU A 160 13.37 -5.80 -0.22
N ALA A 161 13.35 -7.08 0.17
CA ALA A 161 12.72 -8.12 -0.63
C ALA A 161 11.22 -7.87 -0.80
N ASP A 162 10.55 -7.39 0.24
CA ASP A 162 9.12 -7.08 0.20
C ASP A 162 8.78 -5.93 -0.76
N HIS A 163 9.61 -4.90 -0.85
CA HIS A 163 9.47 -3.83 -1.86
C HIS A 163 9.47 -4.39 -3.29
N HIS A 164 10.38 -5.32 -3.57
CA HIS A 164 10.45 -5.99 -4.87
C HIS A 164 9.27 -6.94 -5.13
N ARG A 165 8.78 -7.64 -4.10
CA ARG A 165 7.56 -8.47 -4.21
C ARG A 165 6.33 -7.62 -4.46
N TRP A 166 6.21 -6.49 -3.78
CA TRP A 166 5.10 -5.58 -3.97
C TRP A 166 5.11 -4.98 -5.38
N LEU A 167 6.28 -4.54 -5.87
CA LEU A 167 6.43 -4.10 -7.26
C LEU A 167 5.99 -5.19 -8.24
N ASP A 168 6.44 -6.43 -8.06
CA ASP A 168 6.07 -7.56 -8.92
C ASP A 168 4.55 -7.82 -8.90
N LEU A 169 3.94 -7.80 -7.71
CA LEU A 169 2.49 -7.96 -7.53
C LEU A 169 1.70 -6.85 -8.24
N LEU A 170 2.16 -5.60 -8.16
CA LEU A 170 1.53 -4.47 -8.84
C LEU A 170 1.62 -4.61 -10.37
N LEU A 171 2.79 -5.00 -10.88
CA LEU A 171 3.01 -5.24 -12.30
C LEU A 171 2.13 -6.40 -12.80
N GLN A 172 2.07 -7.51 -12.05
CA GLN A 172 1.21 -8.64 -12.37
C GLN A 172 -0.28 -8.24 -12.38
N SER A 173 -0.74 -7.54 -11.35
CA SER A 173 -2.12 -7.03 -11.27
C SER A 173 -2.45 -6.13 -12.46
N HIS A 174 -1.51 -5.24 -12.84
CA HIS A 174 -1.71 -4.34 -13.96
C HIS A 174 -1.76 -5.11 -15.30
N LEU A 175 -0.87 -6.08 -15.51
CA LEU A 175 -0.87 -6.92 -16.69
C LEU A 175 -2.16 -7.74 -16.81
N SER A 176 -2.65 -8.34 -15.71
CA SER A 176 -3.95 -9.02 -15.69
C SER A 176 -5.12 -8.07 -15.99
N SER A 177 -5.03 -6.81 -15.56
CA SER A 177 -6.02 -5.79 -15.93
C SER A 177 -5.99 -5.48 -17.43
N LEU A 178 -4.80 -5.47 -18.05
CA LEU A 178 -4.66 -5.28 -19.50
C LEU A 178 -5.11 -6.50 -20.30
N GLU A 179 -4.95 -7.71 -19.78
CA GLU A 179 -5.53 -8.94 -20.34
C GLU A 179 -7.05 -8.89 -20.34
N PHE A 180 -7.66 -8.49 -19.22
CA PHE A 180 -9.10 -8.27 -19.17
C PHE A 180 -9.52 -7.18 -20.16
N GLN A 181 -8.83 -6.05 -20.19
CA GLN A 181 -9.10 -4.97 -21.14
C GLN A 181 -9.06 -5.46 -22.60
N ALA A 182 -8.12 -6.34 -22.96
CA ALA A 182 -8.02 -6.89 -24.31
C ALA A 182 -9.28 -7.65 -24.73
N SER A 183 -10.01 -8.26 -23.78
CA SER A 183 -11.31 -8.91 -24.03
C SER A 183 -12.49 -7.93 -24.19
N CYS A 184 -12.26 -6.63 -23.95
CA CYS A 184 -13.29 -5.60 -23.92
C CYS A 184 -13.15 -4.57 -25.07
N ARG A 185 -12.46 -4.89 -26.18
CA ARG A 185 -12.26 -3.97 -27.32
C ARG A 185 -13.57 -3.31 -27.78
N ASP A 186 -14.64 -4.09 -27.90
CA ASP A 186 -15.96 -3.61 -28.34
C ASP A 186 -16.49 -2.46 -27.46
N ALA A 187 -16.16 -2.43 -26.17
CA ALA A 187 -16.54 -1.33 -25.27
C ALA A 187 -15.81 -0.02 -25.61
N PHE A 188 -14.55 -0.11 -26.07
CA PHE A 188 -13.78 1.04 -26.54
C PHE A 188 -14.28 1.53 -27.90
N GLU A 189 -14.64 0.61 -28.82
CA GLU A 189 -15.25 0.95 -30.11
C GLU A 189 -16.62 1.61 -29.93
N TYR A 190 -17.44 1.08 -29.02
CA TYR A 190 -18.71 1.70 -28.65
C TYR A 190 -18.50 3.10 -28.05
N ALA A 191 -17.51 3.26 -27.16
CA ALA A 191 -17.20 4.56 -26.58
C ALA A 191 -16.76 5.57 -27.65
N GLN A 192 -15.91 5.16 -28.61
CA GLN A 192 -15.47 5.98 -29.74
C GLN A 192 -16.64 6.50 -30.57
N ALA A 193 -17.57 5.61 -30.94
CA ALA A 193 -18.71 5.96 -31.77
C ALA A 193 -19.70 6.92 -31.08
N ASN A 194 -19.68 6.95 -29.74
CA ASN A 194 -20.61 7.73 -28.91
C ASN A 194 -19.92 8.89 -28.16
N ALA A 195 -18.63 9.14 -28.42
CA ALA A 195 -17.92 10.29 -27.91
C ALA A 195 -18.54 11.56 -28.53
N HIS A 196 -19.25 12.35 -27.72
CA HIS A 196 -19.86 13.58 -28.20
C HIS A 196 -18.76 14.60 -28.54
N SER A 197 -18.89 15.27 -29.68
CA SER A 197 -17.93 16.27 -30.22
C SER A 197 -17.88 17.60 -29.43
N GLY A 198 -18.26 17.60 -28.15
CA GLY A 198 -18.41 18.79 -27.33
C GLY A 198 -17.73 18.68 -25.98
N GLY A 199 -16.48 19.15 -25.89
CA GLY A 199 -15.96 20.02 -24.83
C GLY A 199 -15.76 19.51 -23.40
N GLU A 200 -16.46 18.47 -22.94
CA GLU A 200 -16.18 17.88 -21.63
C GLU A 200 -15.26 16.69 -21.83
N ALA A 201 -13.99 16.88 -21.49
CA ALA A 201 -13.00 15.82 -21.37
C ALA A 201 -13.59 14.72 -20.49
N GLN A 202 -14.16 13.68 -21.12
CA GLN A 202 -14.59 12.48 -20.42
C GLN A 202 -13.34 11.93 -19.76
N VAL A 203 -13.24 12.07 -18.44
CA VAL A 203 -12.31 11.29 -17.63
C VAL A 203 -12.67 9.85 -17.94
N SER A 204 -11.92 9.23 -18.85
CA SER A 204 -12.36 8.03 -19.54
C SER A 204 -12.71 6.96 -18.50
N ASN A 205 -13.96 6.51 -18.56
CA ASN A 205 -14.51 5.54 -17.62
C ASN A 205 -14.02 4.12 -17.92
N LEU A 206 -13.34 3.96 -19.05
CA LEU A 206 -12.77 2.72 -19.55
C LEU A 206 -11.62 2.28 -18.66
N PRO A 207 -11.34 0.97 -18.59
CA PRO A 207 -10.33 0.41 -17.69
C PRO A 207 -9.00 1.17 -17.72
N ALA A 208 -8.55 1.66 -18.88
CA ALA A 208 -7.24 2.31 -19.06
C ALA A 208 -7.00 3.59 -18.24
N THR A 209 -7.97 4.50 -18.11
CA THR A 209 -7.74 5.83 -17.51
C THR A 209 -7.89 5.80 -15.99
N GLY A 210 -8.82 5.00 -15.48
CA GLY A 210 -8.98 4.78 -14.04
C GLY A 210 -7.91 3.87 -13.41
N THR A 211 -7.34 2.94 -14.19
CA THR A 211 -6.26 2.07 -13.72
C THR A 211 -4.97 2.84 -13.49
N ALA A 212 -4.65 3.80 -14.37
CA ALA A 212 -3.40 4.53 -14.29
C ALA A 212 -3.20 5.28 -12.98
N VAL A 213 -4.23 5.97 -12.51
CA VAL A 213 -4.12 6.73 -11.27
C VAL A 213 -4.03 5.81 -10.06
N THR A 214 -4.77 4.70 -10.09
CA THR A 214 -4.75 3.70 -9.02
C THR A 214 -3.39 3.00 -8.96
N TYR A 215 -2.84 2.59 -10.10
CA TYR A 215 -1.54 1.93 -10.16
C TYR A 215 -0.38 2.90 -9.87
N GLY A 216 -0.43 4.12 -10.40
CA GLY A 216 0.60 5.14 -10.20
C GLY A 216 0.86 5.43 -8.72
N GLN A 217 -0.20 5.62 -7.93
CA GLN A 217 -0.08 5.85 -6.48
C GLN A 217 0.52 4.66 -5.73
N ASN A 218 0.21 3.42 -6.15
CA ASN A 218 0.80 2.24 -5.54
C ASN A 218 2.28 2.07 -5.91
N TYR A 219 2.67 2.35 -7.16
CA TYR A 219 4.08 2.35 -7.56
C TYR A 219 4.88 3.43 -6.83
N LEU A 220 4.30 4.63 -6.65
CA LEU A 220 4.90 5.70 -5.86
C LEU A 220 5.09 5.31 -4.39
N GLU A 221 4.15 4.56 -3.81
CA GLU A 221 4.29 4.09 -2.43
C GLU A 221 5.45 3.09 -2.27
N VAL A 222 5.67 2.21 -3.25
CA VAL A 222 6.87 1.35 -3.28
C VAL A 222 8.14 2.19 -3.30
N GLU A 223 8.18 3.21 -4.14
CA GLU A 223 9.31 4.14 -4.27
C GLU A 223 9.58 4.89 -2.95
N ARG A 224 8.54 5.42 -2.29
CA ARG A 224 8.63 6.09 -0.98
C ARG A 224 9.23 5.19 0.10
N GLN A 225 8.79 3.94 0.16
CA GLN A 225 9.33 3.00 1.16
C GLN A 225 10.77 2.59 0.83
N ALA A 226 11.11 2.45 -0.45
CA ALA A 226 12.48 2.22 -0.87
C ALA A 226 13.40 3.41 -0.50
N GLU A 227 12.93 4.66 -0.62
CA GLU A 227 13.70 5.84 -0.18
C GLU A 227 14.06 5.75 1.30
N GLN A 228 13.12 5.37 2.17
CA GLN A 228 13.39 5.14 3.59
C GLN A 228 14.44 4.04 3.81
N THR A 229 14.41 2.96 3.01
CA THR A 229 15.41 1.88 3.07
C THR A 229 16.79 2.33 2.59
N PHE A 230 16.89 3.22 1.58
CA PHE A 230 18.16 3.63 0.98
C PHE A 230 18.74 4.95 1.52
N CYS A 231 17.96 5.70 2.29
CA CYS A 231 18.32 7.00 2.87
C CYS A 231 18.05 7.01 4.39
N ALA A 232 18.59 6.02 5.10
CA ALA A 232 18.44 5.89 6.54
C ALA A 232 19.03 7.10 7.28
N THR A 233 18.24 7.64 8.21
CA THR A 233 18.63 8.81 9.02
C THR A 233 19.39 8.37 10.28
N PRO A 234 20.20 9.26 10.88
CA PRO A 234 20.83 8.98 12.18
C PRO A 234 19.80 8.61 13.28
N ALA A 235 18.59 9.17 13.21
CA ALA A 235 17.50 8.87 14.15
C ALA A 235 17.07 7.40 14.09
N MET A 236 17.06 6.77 12.91
CA MET A 236 16.73 5.35 12.77
C MET A 236 17.69 4.46 13.56
N THR A 237 18.99 4.77 13.55
CA THR A 237 19.98 4.02 14.33
C THR A 237 19.71 4.11 15.83
N SER A 238 19.39 5.31 16.35
CA SER A 238 19.06 5.50 17.76
C SER A 238 17.77 4.75 18.16
N LEU A 239 16.76 4.79 17.31
CA LEU A 239 15.48 4.12 17.55
C LEU A 239 15.57 2.59 17.45
N ALA A 240 16.50 2.07 16.64
CA ALA A 240 16.67 0.63 16.45
C ALA A 240 16.97 -0.13 17.76
N VAL A 241 17.71 0.52 18.67
CA VAL A 241 18.11 -0.03 19.97
C VAL A 241 17.27 0.50 21.14
N TYR A 242 16.30 1.39 20.89
CA TYR A 242 15.55 2.08 21.93
C TYR A 242 14.47 1.21 22.59
N HIS A 243 13.79 0.36 21.81
CA HIS A 243 12.70 -0.47 22.30
C HIS A 243 13.18 -1.85 22.71
N ASP A 244 12.80 -2.30 23.92
CA ASP A 244 12.78 -3.73 24.25
C ASP A 244 11.65 -4.39 23.46
N LEU A 245 12.02 -5.36 22.61
CA LEU A 245 11.09 -6.07 21.72
C LEU A 245 10.89 -7.53 22.15
N SER A 246 11.35 -7.93 23.33
CA SER A 246 11.25 -9.31 23.82
C SER A 246 9.82 -9.86 23.81
N ASP A 247 8.84 -9.05 24.22
CA ASP A 247 7.41 -9.41 24.25
C ASP A 247 6.68 -9.28 22.88
N ALA A 248 7.34 -8.66 21.90
CA ALA A 248 6.80 -8.46 20.55
C ALA A 248 7.90 -8.47 19.47
N PRO A 249 8.58 -9.61 19.22
CA PRO A 249 9.71 -9.67 18.29
C PRO A 249 9.36 -9.25 16.86
N ALA A 250 8.11 -9.43 16.45
CA ALA A 250 7.61 -9.02 15.14
C ALA A 250 7.74 -7.51 14.88
N ALA A 251 7.76 -6.67 15.93
CA ALA A 251 7.97 -5.23 15.79
C ALA A 251 9.34 -4.88 15.16
N ARG A 252 10.33 -5.79 15.23
CA ARG A 252 11.64 -5.62 14.57
C ARG A 252 11.51 -5.45 13.06
N PHE A 253 10.50 -6.08 12.46
CA PHE A 253 10.22 -6.00 11.03
C PHE A 253 9.57 -4.68 10.59
N MET A 254 9.19 -3.82 11.52
CA MET A 254 8.79 -2.45 11.22
C MET A 254 10.02 -1.55 11.20
N PRO A 255 10.07 -0.52 10.32
CA PRO A 255 11.14 0.46 10.39
C PRO A 255 11.11 1.14 11.78
N PRO A 256 12.27 1.51 12.35
CA PRO A 256 12.37 1.93 13.75
C PRO A 256 11.36 3.00 14.17
N GLU A 257 11.08 3.96 13.29
CA GLU A 257 10.15 5.07 13.52
C GLU A 257 8.67 4.63 13.64
N GLN A 258 8.29 3.50 13.04
CA GLN A 258 6.92 2.99 13.06
C GLN A 258 6.67 1.97 14.18
N ARG A 259 7.70 1.54 14.92
CA ARG A 259 7.58 0.52 15.98
C ARG A 259 6.64 0.91 17.10
N GLY A 260 6.71 2.17 17.56
CA GLY A 260 5.81 2.67 18.60
C GLY A 260 4.34 2.55 18.20
N ALA A 261 4.00 2.91 16.95
CA ALA A 261 2.64 2.78 16.43
C ALA A 261 2.21 1.32 16.29
N PHE A 262 3.10 0.45 15.79
CA PHE A 262 2.86 -0.99 15.70
C PHE A 262 2.55 -1.61 17.08
N LEU A 263 3.38 -1.31 18.08
CA LEU A 263 3.23 -1.83 19.45
C LEU A 263 1.99 -1.27 20.13
N TRP A 264 1.67 0.01 19.91
CA TRP A 264 0.45 0.62 20.43
C TRP A 264 -0.79 -0.09 19.90
N LEU A 265 -0.92 -0.25 18.58
CA LEU A 265 -2.05 -0.96 17.99
C LEU A 265 -2.13 -2.42 18.46
N ARG A 266 -0.99 -3.12 18.49
CA ARG A 266 -0.89 -4.48 19.02
C ARG A 266 -1.46 -4.59 20.44
N SER A 267 -1.13 -3.65 21.32
CA SER A 267 -1.58 -3.64 22.73
C SER A 267 -3.11 -3.51 22.88
N ARG A 268 -3.82 -3.12 21.82
CA ARG A 268 -5.27 -2.96 21.81
C ARG A 268 -6.02 -4.23 21.45
N LEU A 269 -5.32 -5.28 21.02
CA LEU A 269 -5.89 -6.54 20.55
C LEU A 269 -5.85 -7.61 21.64
N THR A 270 -6.77 -8.56 21.54
CA THR A 270 -6.73 -9.83 22.26
C THR A 270 -5.49 -10.63 21.88
N PRO A 271 -5.09 -11.65 22.65
CA PRO A 271 -3.96 -12.52 22.28
C PRO A 271 -4.10 -13.18 20.92
N GLY A 272 -5.34 -13.42 20.45
CA GLY A 272 -5.61 -13.92 19.10
C GLY A 272 -5.25 -12.89 18.03
N GLY A 273 -5.82 -11.68 18.14
CA GLY A 273 -5.51 -10.57 17.25
C GLY A 273 -4.03 -10.17 17.26
N GLN A 274 -3.36 -10.21 18.42
CA GLN A 274 -1.91 -9.95 18.51
C GLN A 274 -1.09 -10.92 17.65
N ARG A 275 -1.43 -12.22 17.63
CA ARG A 275 -0.73 -13.19 16.79
C ARG A 275 -0.91 -12.91 15.30
N VAL A 276 -2.13 -12.53 14.88
CA VAL A 276 -2.41 -12.19 13.48
C VAL A 276 -1.68 -10.89 13.08
N TRP A 277 -1.64 -9.91 13.97
CA TRP A 277 -0.92 -8.65 13.78
C TRP A 277 0.60 -8.86 13.67
N ASP A 278 1.16 -9.71 14.54
CA ASP A 278 2.58 -10.11 14.49
C ASP A 278 2.91 -10.88 13.21
N LEU A 279 2.00 -11.75 12.76
CA LEU A 279 2.12 -12.44 11.47
C LEU A 279 2.10 -11.46 10.29
N ALA A 280 1.26 -10.42 10.32
CA ALA A 280 1.18 -9.42 9.28
C ALA A 280 2.51 -8.66 9.08
N ALA A 281 3.24 -8.40 10.15
CA ALA A 281 4.55 -7.73 10.11
C ALA A 281 5.65 -8.55 9.39
N THR A 282 5.46 -9.87 9.25
CA THR A 282 6.46 -10.79 8.70
C THR A 282 5.99 -11.47 7.40
N SER A 283 4.75 -11.23 6.99
CA SER A 283 4.14 -11.85 5.82
C SER A 283 4.52 -11.11 4.54
N PRO A 284 4.93 -11.83 3.47
CA PRO A 284 5.23 -11.24 2.17
C PRO A 284 4.08 -10.37 1.63
N CYS A 285 4.42 -9.25 0.97
CA CYS A 285 3.57 -8.17 0.47
C CYS A 285 2.76 -7.42 1.54
N THR A 286 2.48 -8.07 2.67
CA THR A 286 1.69 -7.52 3.77
C THR A 286 2.52 -6.57 4.62
N GLN A 287 3.78 -6.89 4.86
CA GLN A 287 4.70 -6.06 5.63
C GLN A 287 4.74 -4.62 5.06
N SER A 288 4.98 -4.47 3.76
CA SER A 288 5.02 -3.14 3.12
C SER A 288 3.67 -2.42 3.17
N ARG A 289 2.56 -3.15 3.03
CA ARG A 289 1.21 -2.59 3.17
C ARG A 289 0.94 -2.10 4.60
N LEU A 290 1.37 -2.86 5.60
CA LEU A 290 1.27 -2.49 7.01
C LEU A 290 2.14 -1.27 7.34
N ILE A 291 3.38 -1.20 6.84
CA ILE A 291 4.25 -0.03 6.97
C ILE A 291 3.56 1.22 6.41
N ALA A 292 2.94 1.12 5.23
CA ALA A 292 2.20 2.22 4.63
C ALA A 292 1.03 2.69 5.53
N ILE A 293 0.28 1.76 6.11
CA ILE A 293 -0.84 2.05 7.01
C ILE A 293 -0.34 2.77 8.27
N LEU A 294 0.70 2.24 8.92
CA LEU A 294 1.26 2.83 10.14
C LEU A 294 1.82 4.22 9.88
N TYR A 295 2.58 4.40 8.80
CA TYR A 295 3.11 5.70 8.40
C TYR A 295 1.98 6.73 8.23
N ARG A 296 0.92 6.37 7.49
CA ARG A 296 -0.23 7.26 7.27
C ARG A 296 -1.01 7.54 8.54
N ALA A 297 -1.21 6.54 9.40
CA ALA A 297 -1.91 6.69 10.67
C ALA A 297 -1.20 7.66 11.62
N VAL A 298 0.14 7.54 11.73
CA VAL A 298 0.97 8.44 12.54
C VAL A 298 0.93 9.86 11.98
N LEU A 299 1.21 10.00 10.68
CA LEU A 299 1.25 11.29 10.00
C LEU A 299 -0.06 12.07 10.12
N SER A 300 -1.19 11.35 10.02
CA SER A 300 -2.52 11.96 10.05
C SER A 300 -3.14 12.06 11.45
N GLY A 301 -2.44 11.62 12.49
CA GLY A 301 -2.97 11.61 13.85
C GLY A 301 -4.19 10.70 14.04
N THR A 302 -4.32 9.62 13.25
CA THR A 302 -5.50 8.73 13.25
C THR A 302 -5.26 7.38 13.92
N LEU A 303 -4.18 7.27 14.70
CA LEU A 303 -3.76 6.02 15.34
C LEU A 303 -4.81 5.44 16.29
N ASP A 304 -5.49 6.28 17.08
CA ASP A 304 -6.55 5.83 18.00
C ASP A 304 -7.83 5.41 17.27
N ALA A 305 -8.13 6.04 16.13
CA ALA A 305 -9.23 5.61 15.28
C ALA A 305 -8.93 4.24 14.65
N ALA A 306 -7.71 4.02 14.17
CA ALA A 306 -7.26 2.72 13.67
C ALA A 306 -7.32 1.64 14.77
N ALA A 307 -6.92 1.96 16.01
CA ALA A 307 -7.07 1.09 17.16
C ALA A 307 -8.53 0.68 17.41
N LEU A 308 -9.45 1.64 17.39
CA LEU A 308 -10.87 1.38 17.56
C LEU A 308 -11.42 0.43 16.49
N VAL A 309 -11.01 0.60 15.23
CA VAL A 309 -11.40 -0.28 14.12
C VAL A 309 -10.89 -1.70 14.34
N LEU A 310 -9.61 -1.87 14.68
CA LEU A 310 -9.07 -3.20 14.98
C LEU A 310 -9.77 -3.85 16.18
N GLN A 311 -10.07 -3.09 17.23
CA GLN A 311 -10.81 -3.59 18.38
C GLN A 311 -12.24 -4.03 18.03
N ARG A 312 -12.85 -3.41 17.02
CA ARG A 312 -14.16 -3.85 16.50
C ARG A 312 -14.00 -5.16 15.73
N LEU A 313 -13.02 -5.25 14.83
CA LEU A 313 -12.71 -6.48 14.09
C LEU A 313 -12.42 -7.65 15.02
N ASP A 314 -11.54 -7.45 16.00
CA ASP A 314 -11.12 -8.51 16.94
C ASP A 314 -12.28 -9.00 17.82
N ARG A 315 -13.31 -8.17 18.03
CA ARG A 315 -14.55 -8.57 18.71
C ARG A 315 -15.54 -9.30 17.80
N THR A 316 -15.67 -8.89 16.55
CA THR A 316 -16.62 -9.48 15.59
C THR A 316 -16.08 -10.76 14.96
N ASN A 317 -14.76 -10.88 14.84
CA ASN A 317 -14.05 -12.02 14.30
C ASN A 317 -12.82 -12.30 15.18
N PRO A 318 -12.86 -13.28 16.10
CA PRO A 318 -11.76 -13.58 17.01
C PRO A 318 -10.57 -14.29 16.33
N ASN A 319 -10.72 -14.71 15.08
CA ASN A 319 -9.66 -15.34 14.29
C ASN A 319 -9.60 -14.72 12.88
N PRO A 320 -9.37 -13.40 12.76
CA PRO A 320 -9.33 -12.75 11.47
C PRO A 320 -8.12 -13.25 10.68
N SER A 321 -8.22 -13.29 9.35
CA SER A 321 -7.03 -13.49 8.52
C SER A 321 -6.17 -12.23 8.51
N VAL A 322 -4.89 -12.38 8.15
CA VAL A 322 -3.98 -11.24 7.94
C VAL A 322 -4.57 -10.26 6.92
N ASP A 323 -5.09 -10.77 5.81
CA ASP A 323 -5.71 -9.95 4.76
C ASP A 323 -6.92 -9.17 5.28
N GLU A 324 -7.78 -9.81 6.07
CA GLU A 324 -8.96 -9.15 6.65
C GLU A 324 -8.57 -8.05 7.63
N MET A 325 -7.57 -8.32 8.48
CA MET A 325 -7.04 -7.35 9.44
C MET A 325 -6.44 -6.13 8.75
N VAL A 326 -5.56 -6.34 7.77
CA VAL A 326 -4.90 -5.26 7.04
C VAL A 326 -5.90 -4.52 6.14
N ASP A 327 -6.86 -5.22 5.53
CA ASP A 327 -7.90 -4.58 4.72
C ASP A 327 -8.87 -3.72 5.56
N SER A 328 -9.18 -4.12 6.80
CA SER A 328 -10.01 -3.30 7.70
C SER A 328 -9.41 -1.92 7.97
N LEU A 329 -8.07 -1.83 8.01
CA LEU A 329 -7.32 -0.59 8.17
C LEU A 329 -7.04 0.12 6.86
N PHE A 330 -7.17 -0.57 5.73
CA PHE A 330 -6.83 -0.02 4.42
C PHE A 330 -7.85 1.00 3.92
N TYR A 331 -7.35 2.05 3.28
CA TYR A 331 -8.14 3.00 2.52
C TYR A 331 -7.48 3.22 1.17
N ARG A 332 -8.30 3.32 0.11
CA ARG A 332 -7.81 3.60 -1.23
C ARG A 332 -7.31 5.04 -1.30
N ALA A 333 -6.00 5.23 -1.33
CA ALA A 333 -5.39 6.43 -1.91
C ALA A 333 -5.14 6.12 -3.39
N GLY A 334 -5.87 6.73 -4.34
CA GLY A 334 -5.69 6.28 -5.72
C GLY A 334 -6.50 6.91 -6.86
N PHE A 335 -7.23 8.00 -6.68
CA PHE A 335 -7.80 8.72 -7.83
C PHE A 335 -7.45 10.21 -7.76
N ASN A 336 -6.97 10.78 -8.86
CA ASN A 336 -6.54 12.18 -8.96
C ASN A 336 -7.74 13.12 -8.83
N SER A 337 -8.91 12.65 -9.27
CA SER A 337 -10.20 13.35 -9.15
C SER A 337 -10.87 13.15 -7.79
N SER A 338 -10.14 12.73 -6.76
CA SER A 338 -10.77 12.27 -5.53
C SER A 338 -10.21 12.82 -4.22
N GLY A 339 -9.24 13.74 -4.27
CA GLY A 339 -8.91 14.62 -3.13
C GLY A 339 -8.75 13.90 -1.79
N PHE A 340 -8.21 12.69 -1.71
CA PHE A 340 -8.38 11.88 -0.51
C PHE A 340 -7.28 12.06 0.54
N ASN A 341 -7.69 12.57 1.70
CA ASN A 341 -6.91 12.48 2.93
C ASN A 341 -7.22 11.14 3.61
N TRP A 342 -6.16 10.35 3.91
CA TRP A 342 -6.27 9.10 4.68
C TRP A 342 -7.12 9.25 5.95
N ALA A 343 -7.04 10.41 6.61
CA ALA A 343 -7.78 10.73 7.82
C ALA A 343 -9.29 10.74 7.62
N ASP A 344 -9.80 11.03 6.42
CA ASP A 344 -11.22 11.30 6.20
C ASP A 344 -12.09 10.07 6.47
N ARG A 345 -11.60 8.86 6.22
CA ARG A 345 -12.35 7.64 6.57
C ARG A 345 -12.56 7.52 8.07
N TYR A 346 -11.77 8.19 8.89
CA TYR A 346 -11.86 8.21 10.35
C TYR A 346 -12.57 9.47 10.87
N ASP A 347 -13.28 10.22 10.01
CA ASP A 347 -14.14 11.30 10.48
C ASP A 347 -15.14 10.76 11.52
N HIS A 348 -15.30 11.49 12.63
CA HIS A 348 -16.12 11.06 13.77
C HIS A 348 -17.54 10.66 13.36
N ARG A 349 -18.16 11.36 12.39
CA ARG A 349 -19.49 11.02 11.87
C ARG A 349 -19.56 9.61 11.32
N LEU A 350 -18.51 9.16 10.64
CA LEU A 350 -18.40 7.81 10.08
C LEU A 350 -18.08 6.78 11.15
N LEU A 351 -17.19 7.11 12.09
CA LEU A 351 -16.82 6.22 13.21
C LEU A 351 -18.01 5.95 14.15
N ASP A 352 -18.79 6.98 14.45
CA ASP A 352 -19.98 6.93 15.29
C ASP A 352 -21.07 6.11 14.60
N ALA A 353 -21.36 6.41 13.33
CA ALA A 353 -22.31 5.66 12.53
C ALA A 353 -21.94 4.17 12.44
N ALA A 354 -20.68 3.86 12.14
CA ALA A 354 -20.17 2.50 12.09
C ALA A 354 -20.27 1.79 13.45
N GLY A 355 -20.11 2.52 14.56
CA GLY A 355 -20.23 1.98 15.91
C GLY A 355 -21.64 1.49 16.28
N GLN A 356 -22.67 1.94 15.56
CA GLN A 356 -24.05 1.51 15.74
C GLN A 356 -24.42 0.28 14.88
N ILE A 357 -23.54 -0.14 13.98
CA ILE A 357 -23.77 -1.26 13.06
C ILE A 357 -23.12 -2.50 13.64
N LEU A 358 -23.95 -3.48 14.02
CA LEU A 358 -23.53 -4.77 14.54
C LEU A 358 -24.07 -5.89 13.64
N GLY A 359 -23.33 -7.00 13.56
CA GLY A 359 -23.76 -8.22 12.90
C GLY A 359 -22.73 -8.79 11.92
N PRO A 360 -23.11 -9.81 11.14
CA PRO A 360 -22.28 -10.36 10.08
C PRO A 360 -22.08 -9.37 8.92
N GLY A 361 -21.06 -9.61 8.11
CA GLY A 361 -20.62 -8.67 7.06
C GLY A 361 -21.72 -8.27 6.06
N ASP A 362 -22.59 -9.21 5.68
CA ASP A 362 -23.74 -8.96 4.79
C ASP A 362 -24.77 -7.99 5.40
N THR A 363 -24.99 -8.06 6.71
CA THR A 363 -25.85 -7.13 7.45
C THR A 363 -25.17 -5.77 7.56
N VAL A 364 -23.87 -5.75 7.86
CA VAL A 364 -23.11 -4.51 8.02
C VAL A 364 -23.06 -3.71 6.73
N ILE A 365 -22.78 -4.34 5.58
CA ILE A 365 -22.70 -3.65 4.30
C ILE A 365 -24.05 -3.06 3.87
N ARG A 366 -25.17 -3.76 4.11
CA ARG A 366 -26.52 -3.24 3.82
C ARG A 366 -26.84 -2.02 4.69
N ARG A 367 -26.48 -2.06 5.97
CA ARG A 367 -26.67 -0.93 6.90
C ARG A 367 -25.73 0.24 6.60
N ALA A 368 -24.49 -0.03 6.20
CA ALA A 368 -23.55 0.98 5.75
C ALA A 368 -24.10 1.72 4.53
N ARG A 369 -24.59 0.99 3.52
CA ARG A 369 -25.29 1.54 2.35
C ARG A 369 -26.46 2.43 2.75
N GLN A 370 -27.37 1.91 3.57
CA GLN A 370 -28.53 2.68 4.04
C GLN A 370 -28.13 3.95 4.79
N THR A 371 -27.07 3.87 5.61
CA THR A 371 -26.55 5.03 6.34
C THR A 371 -26.03 6.11 5.39
N VAL A 372 -25.25 5.73 4.38
CA VAL A 372 -24.75 6.68 3.37
C VAL A 372 -25.91 7.31 2.60
N ASN A 373 -26.90 6.52 2.16
CA ASN A 373 -28.06 7.04 1.46
C ASN A 373 -28.85 8.04 2.31
N ASN A 374 -29.00 7.78 3.62
CA ASN A 374 -29.65 8.70 4.55
C ASN A 374 -28.84 9.96 4.83
N LEU A 375 -27.50 9.86 4.86
CA LEU A 375 -26.62 11.01 5.09
C LEU A 375 -26.59 11.96 3.89
N LEU A 376 -26.77 11.42 2.69
CA LEU A 376 -26.59 12.13 1.43
C LEU A 376 -27.88 12.31 0.63
N ASP A 377 -29.04 11.84 1.10
CA ASP A 377 -30.32 11.82 0.37
C ASP A 377 -30.24 11.19 -1.04
N GLY A 378 -29.32 10.24 -1.24
CA GLY A 378 -29.12 9.52 -2.50
C GLY A 378 -28.89 10.44 -3.70
N TRP A 379 -29.47 10.09 -4.86
CA TRP A 379 -29.26 10.81 -6.13
C TRP A 379 -29.52 12.33 -6.08
N ARG A 380 -30.31 12.82 -5.11
CA ARG A 380 -30.67 14.24 -5.00
C ARG A 380 -29.47 15.15 -4.74
N ASN A 381 -28.44 14.64 -4.09
CA ASN A 381 -27.21 15.38 -3.82
C ASN A 381 -26.02 14.87 -4.63
N TYR A 382 -26.28 14.15 -5.72
CA TYR A 382 -25.24 13.76 -6.65
C TYR A 382 -24.61 15.00 -7.31
N ALA A 383 -23.30 15.16 -7.19
CA ALA A 383 -22.52 16.25 -7.77
C ALA A 383 -21.21 15.68 -8.34
N GLY A 384 -20.92 16.01 -9.60
CA GLY A 384 -19.70 15.55 -10.30
C GLY A 384 -18.39 16.23 -9.86
N ASP A 385 -18.41 16.99 -8.76
CA ASP A 385 -17.24 17.73 -8.29
C ASP A 385 -16.21 16.80 -7.63
N ILE A 386 -14.94 17.13 -7.82
CA ILE A 386 -13.80 16.47 -7.17
C ILE A 386 -13.76 16.90 -5.70
N MET A 387 -14.18 16.01 -4.79
CA MET A 387 -14.29 16.28 -3.36
C MET A 387 -13.56 15.22 -2.55
N THR A 388 -12.95 15.63 -1.44
CA THR A 388 -12.53 14.70 -0.38
C THR A 388 -13.75 14.05 0.27
N LEU A 389 -13.59 12.94 0.98
CA LEU A 389 -14.68 12.34 1.76
C LEU A 389 -15.25 13.31 2.80
N LYS A 390 -14.37 14.05 3.49
CA LYS A 390 -14.78 15.07 4.45
C LYS A 390 -15.57 16.20 3.77
N GLN A 391 -15.11 16.70 2.62
CA GLN A 391 -15.83 17.71 1.85
C GLN A 391 -17.19 17.21 1.38
N ALA A 392 -17.27 15.95 0.95
CA ALA A 392 -18.53 15.33 0.55
C ALA A 392 -19.54 15.29 1.71
N LEU A 393 -19.07 14.96 2.93
CA LEU A 393 -19.90 14.98 4.13
C LEU A 393 -20.30 16.41 4.56
N ASP A 394 -19.39 17.38 4.45
CA ASP A 394 -19.62 18.76 4.87
C ASP A 394 -20.59 19.49 3.93
N ALA A 395 -20.41 19.31 2.62
CA ALA A 395 -21.28 19.88 1.60
C ALA A 395 -22.57 19.08 1.40
N ARG A 396 -22.65 17.86 1.96
CA ARG A 396 -23.66 16.85 1.65
C ARG A 396 -23.81 16.67 0.13
N LYS A 397 -22.70 16.49 -0.57
CA LYS A 397 -22.63 16.29 -2.02
C LYS A 397 -21.67 15.16 -2.32
N PHE A 398 -21.94 14.34 -3.33
CA PHE A 398 -21.09 13.18 -3.63
C PHE A 398 -21.21 12.74 -5.08
N ASP A 399 -20.26 11.94 -5.55
CA ASP A 399 -20.37 11.18 -6.79
C ASP A 399 -20.34 9.67 -6.51
N CYS A 400 -20.42 8.85 -7.55
CA CYS A 400 -20.43 7.39 -7.41
C CYS A 400 -19.19 6.83 -6.69
N VAL A 401 -18.05 7.50 -6.80
CA VAL A 401 -16.80 7.10 -6.14
C VAL A 401 -16.87 7.45 -4.66
N ARG A 402 -17.21 8.70 -4.32
CA ARG A 402 -17.28 9.17 -2.93
C ARG A 402 -18.38 8.45 -2.15
N GLY A 403 -19.53 8.21 -2.76
CA GLY A 403 -20.60 7.42 -2.14
C GLY A 403 -20.14 5.99 -1.84
N THR A 404 -19.48 5.33 -2.80
CA THR A 404 -18.87 4.00 -2.60
C THR A 404 -17.81 4.00 -1.50
N ASP A 405 -16.97 5.03 -1.45
CA ASP A 405 -15.91 5.13 -0.45
C ASP A 405 -16.46 5.41 0.96
N LEU A 406 -17.56 6.16 1.08
CA LEU A 406 -18.27 6.33 2.36
C LEU A 406 -18.85 5.01 2.85
N ILE A 407 -19.45 4.21 1.96
CA ILE A 407 -19.95 2.87 2.31
C ILE A 407 -18.79 2.01 2.81
N GLY A 408 -17.68 1.99 2.06
CA GLY A 408 -16.47 1.25 2.43
C GLY A 408 -15.86 1.72 3.74
N ALA A 409 -15.85 3.03 4.01
CA ALA A 409 -15.36 3.60 5.26
C ALA A 409 -16.22 3.15 6.44
N ILE A 410 -17.55 3.26 6.35
CA ILE A 410 -18.45 2.81 7.42
C ILE A 410 -18.31 1.29 7.64
N TYR A 411 -18.32 0.50 6.57
CA TYR A 411 -18.17 -0.96 6.65
C TYR A 411 -16.85 -1.36 7.32
N ARG A 412 -15.72 -0.81 6.88
CA ARG A 412 -14.42 -1.09 7.48
C ARG A 412 -14.33 -0.58 8.91
N ASN A 413 -14.86 0.61 9.19
CA ASN A 413 -14.88 1.16 10.54
C ASN A 413 -15.75 0.37 11.52
N ALA A 414 -16.71 -0.42 11.03
CA ALA A 414 -17.48 -1.35 11.84
C ALA A 414 -16.67 -2.61 12.20
N GLY A 415 -15.43 -2.72 11.73
CA GLY A 415 -14.54 -3.84 12.03
C GLY A 415 -14.68 -4.99 11.02
N HIS A 416 -14.85 -4.69 9.74
CA HIS A 416 -14.95 -5.71 8.69
C HIS A 416 -13.93 -5.46 7.57
N GLY A 417 -13.22 -6.52 7.17
CA GLY A 417 -12.37 -6.51 5.98
C GLY A 417 -13.09 -7.06 4.74
N ARG A 418 -12.32 -7.26 3.67
CA ARG A 418 -12.75 -7.83 2.37
C ARG A 418 -13.76 -6.95 1.64
N TYR A 419 -13.52 -5.64 1.65
CA TYR A 419 -14.30 -4.68 0.86
C TYR A 419 -13.57 -4.36 -0.46
N TYR A 420 -14.25 -4.61 -1.56
CA TYR A 420 -13.77 -4.32 -2.90
C TYR A 420 -14.58 -3.20 -3.52
N ILE A 421 -13.99 -2.54 -4.53
CA ILE A 421 -14.71 -1.56 -5.35
C ILE A 421 -14.94 -2.20 -6.71
N GLY A 422 -16.20 -2.30 -7.11
CA GLY A 422 -16.59 -2.64 -8.46
C GLY A 422 -16.67 -1.38 -9.32
N ARG A 423 -16.18 -1.46 -10.56
CA ARG A 423 -16.46 -0.47 -11.59
C ARG A 423 -17.39 -1.11 -12.62
N LEU A 424 -18.61 -0.60 -12.69
CA LEU A 424 -19.56 -0.92 -13.74
C LEU A 424 -19.36 0.07 -14.88
N ASN A 425 -19.39 -0.38 -16.12
CA ASN A 425 -19.11 0.47 -17.27
C ASN A 425 -20.04 0.11 -18.45
N CYS A 426 -20.57 1.13 -19.13
CA CYS A 426 -21.34 1.02 -20.38
C CYS A 426 -20.69 1.79 -21.56
N GLY A 427 -19.38 1.65 -21.72
CA GLY A 427 -18.53 2.36 -22.68
C GLY A 427 -18.22 3.80 -22.23
N VAL A 428 -19.22 4.67 -22.30
CA VAL A 428 -19.07 6.13 -22.08
C VAL A 428 -19.32 6.57 -20.63
N ALA A 429 -20.12 5.83 -19.88
CA ALA A 429 -20.39 6.10 -18.47
C ALA A 429 -19.86 4.96 -17.59
N GLY A 430 -19.26 5.34 -16.47
CA GLY A 430 -18.76 4.43 -15.46
C GLY A 430 -19.39 4.74 -14.10
N HIS A 431 -19.72 3.69 -13.37
CA HIS A 431 -20.32 3.77 -12.06
C HIS A 431 -19.52 2.94 -11.06
N SER A 432 -19.26 3.51 -9.89
CA SER A 432 -18.55 2.81 -8.81
C SER A 432 -19.54 2.28 -7.80
N VAL A 433 -19.30 1.05 -7.36
CA VAL A 433 -20.10 0.34 -6.35
C VAL A 433 -19.20 -0.36 -5.35
N GLY A 434 -19.69 -0.54 -4.13
CA GLY A 434 -19.06 -1.39 -3.13
C GLY A 434 -19.36 -2.85 -3.40
N VAL A 435 -18.39 -3.74 -3.13
CA VAL A 435 -18.52 -5.17 -3.35
C VAL A 435 -17.97 -5.93 -2.15
N VAL A 436 -18.78 -6.81 -1.55
CA VAL A 436 -18.38 -7.67 -0.43
C VAL A 436 -18.69 -9.13 -0.77
N PRO A 437 -17.75 -10.07 -0.59
CA PRO A 437 -18.01 -11.49 -0.76
C PRO A 437 -18.87 -12.00 0.40
N ILE A 438 -19.94 -12.70 0.08
CA ILE A 438 -20.83 -13.34 1.04
C ILE A 438 -20.94 -14.83 0.71
N GLU A 439 -21.27 -15.63 1.72
CA GLU A 439 -21.65 -17.03 1.52
C GLU A 439 -23.17 -17.13 1.62
N GLU A 440 -23.79 -17.67 0.57
CA GLU A 440 -25.24 -17.86 0.48
C GLU A 440 -25.49 -19.23 -0.16
N ASP A 441 -26.25 -20.08 0.52
CA ASP A 441 -26.54 -21.47 0.10
C ASP A 441 -25.28 -22.30 -0.23
N GLY A 442 -24.20 -22.12 0.55
CA GLY A 442 -22.92 -22.80 0.35
C GLY A 442 -22.15 -22.38 -0.91
N ARG A 443 -22.53 -21.25 -1.53
CA ARG A 443 -21.85 -20.65 -2.67
C ARG A 443 -21.32 -19.27 -2.31
N GLN A 444 -20.12 -18.95 -2.80
CA GLN A 444 -19.64 -17.58 -2.74
C GLN A 444 -20.39 -16.72 -3.75
N ARG A 445 -20.93 -15.60 -3.26
CA ARG A 445 -21.58 -14.56 -4.03
C ARG A 445 -20.95 -13.21 -3.72
N LEU A 446 -21.17 -12.25 -4.61
CA LEU A 446 -20.76 -10.86 -4.42
C LEU A 446 -22.00 -10.02 -4.14
N LEU A 447 -22.06 -9.43 -2.96
CA LEU A 447 -23.07 -8.43 -2.64
C LEU A 447 -22.59 -7.07 -3.15
N ILE A 448 -23.41 -6.44 -4.00
CA ILE A 448 -23.16 -5.11 -4.53
C ILE A 448 -23.87 -4.08 -3.65
N ALA A 449 -23.17 -3.03 -3.24
CA ALA A 449 -23.68 -1.91 -2.46
C ALA A 449 -23.51 -0.62 -3.25
N ASP A 450 -24.62 -0.06 -3.72
CA ASP A 450 -24.67 1.18 -4.46
C ASP A 450 -25.09 2.34 -3.55
N SER A 451 -24.41 3.48 -3.70
CA SER A 451 -24.72 4.73 -2.99
C SER A 451 -25.84 5.55 -3.62
N LEU A 452 -26.34 5.14 -4.79
CA LEU A 452 -27.46 5.79 -5.49
C LEU A 452 -28.80 5.07 -5.27
N GLU A 453 -28.80 3.84 -4.77
CA GLU A 453 -29.98 2.97 -4.60
C GLU A 453 -30.33 2.63 -3.14
#